data_AF-A0A7K2Q490-F1
#
_entry.id   AF-A0A7K2Q490-F1
#
_cell.length_a   1.000
_cell.length_b   1.000
_cell.length_c   1.000
_cell.angle_alpha   90.00
_cell.angle_beta   90.00
_cell.angle_gamma   90.00
#
_symmetry.space_group_name_H-M   'P 1'
#
loop_
_entity.id
_entity.type
_entity.pdbx_description
1 polymer ?
#
loop_
_entity_poly.entity_id
_entity_poly.type
_entity_poly.pdbx_seq_one_letter_code
_entity_poly.pdbx_strand_id
1 'polypeptide(L)' 'VEAVYAVTHEAARHLEDVLARRTRISIESWDRGVDAARTVAELMAPHLGWDGAHRDREVDHYLKRVAAEREAQQQPDDRT' A
#
# COMPACT_ATOMS: atom_id res chain seq x y z
N VAL A 1 -9.91 11.14 -4.89
CA VAL A 1 -9.68 11.29 -6.35
C VAL A 1 -8.31 10.72 -6.76
N GLU A 2 -7.24 10.97 -5.99
CA GLU A 2 -5.88 10.52 -6.33
C GLU A 2 -5.72 9.02 -6.65
N ALA A 3 -6.26 8.11 -5.83
CA ALA A 3 -6.10 6.66 -6.06
C ALA A 3 -6.68 6.19 -7.41
N VAL A 4 -7.86 6.69 -7.77
CA VAL A 4 -8.50 6.37 -9.05
C VAL A 4 -7.71 6.97 -10.21
N TYR A 5 -7.23 8.21 -10.07
CA TYR A 5 -6.41 8.86 -11.08
C TYR A 5 -5.10 8.09 -11.33
N ALA A 6 -4.41 7.68 -10.25
CA ALA A 6 -3.20 6.88 -10.32
C ALA A 6 -3.42 5.58 -11.13
N VAL A 7 -4.54 4.89 -10.89
CA VAL A 7 -4.89 3.65 -11.60
C VAL A 7 -5.25 3.90 -13.07
N THR A 8 -6.05 4.92 -13.34
CA THR A 8 -6.65 5.13 -14.66
C THR A 8 -5.76 5.91 -15.62
N HIS A 9 -4.85 6.74 -15.11
CA HIS A 9 -4.05 7.67 -15.90
C HIS A 9 -2.54 7.56 -15.66
N GLU A 10 -2.10 6.97 -14.54
CA GLU A 10 -0.68 6.87 -14.19
C GLU A 10 -0.17 5.43 -14.09
N ALA A 11 -0.95 4.49 -14.62
CA ALA A 11 -0.64 3.07 -14.71
C ALA A 11 -0.31 2.40 -13.36
N ALA A 12 -0.88 2.86 -12.25
CA ALA A 12 -0.81 2.14 -10.98
C ALA A 12 -1.53 0.79 -11.10
N ARG A 13 -0.85 -0.29 -10.74
CA ARG A 13 -1.34 -1.68 -10.87
C ARG A 13 -1.38 -2.42 -9.55
N HIS A 14 -0.72 -1.92 -8.52
CA HIS A 14 -0.68 -2.49 -7.17
C HIS A 14 -1.02 -1.44 -6.12
N LEU A 15 -1.56 -1.89 -4.99
CA LEU A 15 -1.89 -1.01 -3.86
C LEU A 15 -0.68 -0.19 -3.38
N GLU A 16 0.51 -0.81 -3.43
CA GLU A 16 1.79 -0.16 -3.12
C GLU A 16 2.14 1.00 -4.06
N ASP A 17 1.78 0.94 -5.34
CA ASP A 17 2.02 2.05 -6.28
C ASP A 17 1.38 3.34 -5.78
N VAL A 18 0.14 3.22 -5.29
CA VAL A 18 -0.64 4.35 -4.81
C VAL A 18 -0.11 4.83 -3.46
N LEU A 19 0.01 3.93 -2.48
CA LEU A 19 0.33 4.30 -1.10
C LEU A 19 1.79 4.72 -0.91
N ALA A 20 2.73 4.11 -1.64
CA ALA A 20 4.16 4.39 -1.47
C ALA A 20 4.71 5.41 -2.48
N ARG A 21 4.25 5.38 -3.73
CA ARG A 21 4.86 6.20 -4.81
C ARG A 21 4.05 7.42 -5.21
N ARG A 22 2.71 7.33 -5.28
CA ARG A 22 1.86 8.45 -5.74
C ARG A 22 1.41 9.39 -4.63
N THR A 23 1.13 8.84 -3.46
CA THR A 23 0.66 9.62 -2.30
C THR A 23 1.71 9.77 -1.21
N ARG A 24 2.77 8.93 -1.23
CA ARG A 24 3.83 8.88 -0.22
C ARG A 24 3.34 8.64 1.21
N ILE A 25 2.08 8.19 1.38
CA ILE A 25 1.46 7.87 2.67
C ILE A 25 2.30 6.89 3.47
N SER A 26 2.94 5.91 2.81
CA SER A 26 3.78 4.92 3.48
C SER A 26 5.01 5.50 4.19
N ILE A 27 5.38 6.75 3.85
CA ILE A 27 6.53 7.47 4.42
C ILE A 27 6.04 8.58 5.36
N GLU A 28 4.97 9.28 4.97
CA GLU A 28 4.53 10.52 5.64
C GLU A 28 3.51 10.29 6.76
N SER A 29 2.77 9.16 6.74
CA SER A 29 1.81 8.82 7.80
C SER A 29 2.42 7.92 8.87
N TRP A 30 2.03 8.14 10.13
CA TRP A 30 2.51 7.37 11.28
C TRP A 30 2.22 5.86 11.13
N ASP A 31 1.02 5.53 10.66
CA ASP A 31 0.56 4.16 10.47
C ASP A 31 1.07 3.56 9.15
N ARG A 32 1.81 4.35 8.36
CA ARG A 32 2.24 4.02 7.00
C ARG A 32 1.08 3.64 6.09
N GLY A 33 -0.13 4.18 6.31
CA GLY A 33 -1.30 3.92 5.46
C GLY A 33 -1.99 2.57 5.69
N VAL A 34 -1.70 1.89 6.81
CA VAL A 34 -2.38 0.64 7.19
C VAL A 34 -3.89 0.82 7.27
N ASP A 35 -4.36 1.90 7.89
CA ASP A 35 -5.80 2.15 8.06
C ASP A 35 -6.46 2.50 6.71
N ALA A 36 -5.72 3.14 5.81
CA ALA A 36 -6.19 3.52 4.49
C ALA A 36 -6.17 2.38 3.46
N ALA A 37 -5.36 1.34 3.69
CA ALA A 37 -5.04 0.31 2.70
C ALA A 37 -6.28 -0.35 2.08
N ARG A 38 -7.24 -0.77 2.92
CA ARG A 38 -8.47 -1.41 2.46
C ARG A 38 -9.34 -0.47 1.63
N THR A 39 -9.57 0.74 2.12
CA THR A 39 -10.38 1.76 1.43
C THR A 39 -9.77 2.11 0.06
N VAL A 40 -8.45 2.26 -0.03
CA VAL A 40 -7.77 2.53 -1.30
C VAL A 40 -7.90 1.34 -2.24
N ALA A 41 -7.69 0.10 -1.77
CA ALA A 41 -7.86 -1.09 -2.60
C ALA A 41 -9.31 -1.25 -3.13
N GLU A 42 -10.31 -0.88 -2.33
CA GLU A 42 -11.72 -0.86 -2.74
C GLU A 42 -12.01 0.17 -3.84
N LEU A 43 -11.36 1.34 -3.79
CA LEU A 43 -11.45 2.33 -4.86
C LEU A 43 -10.74 1.88 -6.14
N MET A 44 -9.63 1.16 -6.02
CA MET A 44 -8.86 0.69 -7.17
C MET A 44 -9.53 -0.49 -7.89
N ALA A 45 -10.17 -1.39 -7.14
CA ALA A 45 -10.64 -2.68 -7.63
C ALA A 45 -11.54 -2.60 -8.89
N PRO A 46 -12.56 -1.73 -8.97
CA PRO A 46 -13.42 -1.65 -10.16
C PRO A 46 -12.68 -1.23 -11.43
N HIS A 47 -11.64 -0.41 -11.30
CA HIS A 47 -10.86 0.11 -12.44
C HIS A 47 -9.80 -0.88 -12.94
N LEU A 48 -9.34 -1.79 -12.07
CA LEU A 48 -8.37 -2.82 -12.41
C LEU A 48 -9.01 -4.20 -12.68
N GLY A 49 -10.31 -4.34 -12.47
CA GLY A 49 -11.04 -5.61 -12.61
C GLY A 49 -10.69 -6.62 -11.52
N TRP A 50 -10.33 -6.14 -10.32
CA TRP A 50 -10.03 -7.01 -9.19
C TRP A 50 -11.31 -7.59 -8.60
N ASP A 51 -11.28 -8.90 -8.36
CA ASP A 51 -12.25 -9.55 -7.48
C ASP A 51 -11.88 -9.35 -6.01
N GLY A 52 -12.75 -9.80 -5.11
CA GLY A 52 -12.52 -9.69 -3.66
C GLY A 52 -11.22 -10.36 -3.22
N ALA A 53 -10.91 -11.52 -3.79
CA ALA A 53 -9.71 -12.29 -3.44
C ALA A 53 -8.42 -11.56 -3.88
N HIS A 54 -8.40 -10.93 -5.06
CA HIS A 54 -7.29 -10.12 -5.52
C HIS A 54 -7.11 -8.89 -4.63
N ARG A 55 -8.19 -8.17 -4.35
CA ARG A 55 -8.16 -7.02 -3.45
C ARG A 55 -7.59 -7.39 -2.08
N ASP A 56 -8.05 -8.50 -1.50
CA ASP A 56 -7.59 -8.92 -0.18
C ASP A 56 -6.11 -9.37 -0.20
N ARG A 57 -5.63 -9.98 -1.30
CA ARG A 57 -4.19 -10.28 -1.48
C ARG A 57 -3.33 -9.02 -1.56
N GLU A 58 -3.78 -7.99 -2.27
CA GLU A 58 -3.06 -6.72 -2.38
C GLU A 58 -2.96 -6.01 -1.03
N VAL A 59 -4.05 -6.01 -0.24
CA VAL A 59 -4.05 -5.48 1.13
C VAL A 59 -3.11 -6.28 2.03
N ASP A 60 -3.24 -7.61 2.06
CA ASP A 60 -2.38 -8.47 2.89
C ASP A 60 -0.89 -8.32 2.55
N HIS A 61 -0.55 -8.29 1.26
CA HIS A 61 0.81 -8.07 0.80
C HIS A 61 1.37 -6.72 1.28
N TYR A 62 0.59 -5.65 1.16
CA TYR A 62 0.99 -4.34 1.63
C TYR A 62 1.20 -4.29 3.15
N LEU A 63 0.28 -4.89 3.93
CA LEU A 63 0.38 -4.94 5.38
C LEU A 63 1.60 -5.72 5.85
N LYS A 64 1.90 -6.86 5.22
CA LYS A 64 3.12 -7.65 5.49
C LYS A 64 4.39 -6.86 5.20
N ARG A 65 4.42 -6.08 4.12
CA ARG A 65 5.53 -5.18 3.79
C ARG A 65 5.75 -4.15 4.90
N VAL A 66 4.68 -3.50 5.36
CA VAL A 66 4.74 -2.52 6.47
C VAL A 66 5.21 -3.17 7.78
N ALA A 67 4.74 -4.39 8.09
CA ALA A 67 5.19 -5.13 9.26
C ALA A 67 6.70 -5.44 9.19
N ALA A 68 7.17 -5.96 8.06
CA ALA A 68 8.59 -6.26 7.84
C ALA A 68 9.47 -5.00 7.95
N GLU A 69 9.02 -3.86 7.42
CA GLU A 69 9.74 -2.58 7.58
C GLU A 69 9.86 -2.14 9.04
N ARG A 70 8.79 -2.31 9.83
CA ARG A 70 8.78 -1.95 11.25
C ARG A 70 9.66 -2.88 12.08
N GLU A 71 9.67 -4.17 11.75
CA GLU A 71 10.56 -5.15 12.36
C GLU A 71 12.02 -4.81 12.08
N ALA A 72 12.36 -4.47 10.82
CA ALA A 72 13.71 -4.07 10.44
C ALA A 72 14.20 -2.83 11.20
N GLN A 73 13.33 -1.87 11.49
CA GLN A 73 13.67 -0.66 12.27
C GLN A 73 13.90 -0.92 13.76
N GLN A 74 13.43 -2.05 14.28
CA GLN A 74 13.59 -2.44 15.69
C GLN A 74 14.80 -3.33 15.92
N GLN A 75 15.44 -3.82 14.85
CA GLN A 75 16.65 -4.61 14.98
C GLN A 75 17.79 -3.71 15.46
N PRO A 76 18.56 -4.12 16.48
CA PRO A 76 19.73 -3.37 16.91
C PRO A 76 20.76 -3.35 15.77
N ASP A 77 21.32 -2.16 15.49
CA ASP A 77 22.43 -2.04 14.55
C ASP A 77 23.61 -2.92 14.99
N ASP A 78 24.37 -3.38 13.99
CA ASP A 78 25.50 -4.30 14.13
C ASP A 78 26.38 -3.94 15.34
N ARG A 79 26.41 -4.84 16.33
CA ARG A 79 27.31 -4.73 17.48
C ARG A 79 28.76 -4.75 16.96
N THR A 80 29.45 -3.63 17.14
CA THR A 80 30.89 -3.46 16.84
C THR A 80 31.75 -4.37 17.70
#